data_AF-A0A8S0HBX6-F1
#
_entry.id   AF-A0A8S0HBX6-F1
#
_cell.length_a   1.000
_cell.length_b   1.000
_cell.length_c   1.000
_cell.angle_alpha   90.00
_cell.angle_beta   90.00
_cell.angle_gamma   90.00
#
_symmetry.space_group_name_H-M   'P 1'
#
loop_
_entity.id
_entity.type
_entity.pdbx_description
1 polymer ?
#
loop_
_entity_poly.entity_id
_entity_poly.type
_entity_poly.pdbx_seq_one_letter_code
_entity_poly.pdbx_strand_id
1 'polypeptide(L)'
;MVVLAVGGHPFIEQNEHWGAAEGLVVSSWDILDGKVAPGKNVLVYDTICEFTGMSVTDFIADKGSQVEIVTDDIKPGIAVGGTSFPTYYRSLYPRK
;
A
#
# COMPACT_ATOMS: atom_id res chain seq x y z
N MET A 1 -25.57 -24.31 12.62
CA MET A 1 -24.16 -23.95 12.38
C MET A 1 -24.14 -22.52 11.86
N VAL A 2 -23.36 -21.64 12.47
CA VAL A 2 -23.18 -20.26 12.01
C VAL A 2 -21.73 -20.13 11.55
N VAL A 3 -21.52 -19.59 10.35
CA VAL A 3 -20.19 -19.31 9.79
C VAL A 3 -20.08 -17.80 9.60
N LEU A 4 -19.00 -17.20 10.12
CA LEU A 4 -18.72 -15.78 9.97
C LEU A 4 -17.59 -15.60 8.95
N ALA A 5 -17.87 -14.86 7.87
CA ALA A 5 -16.96 -14.66 6.73
C ALA A 5 -17.04 -13.22 6.21
N VAL A 6 -16.94 -12.24 7.13
CA VAL A 6 -17.13 -10.80 6.83
C VAL A 6 -15.88 -10.09 6.30
N GLY A 7 -14.75 -10.80 6.20
CA GLY A 7 -13.48 -10.22 5.75
C GLY A 7 -12.80 -9.35 6.81
N GLY A 8 -11.96 -8.43 6.35
CA GLY A 8 -11.21 -7.48 7.18
C GLY A 8 -11.44 -6.03 6.75
N HIS A 9 -10.77 -5.10 7.43
CA HIS A 9 -10.72 -3.69 7.06
C HIS A 9 -9.31 -3.14 7.31
N PRO A 10 -8.88 -2.09 6.58
CA PRO A 10 -7.57 -1.48 6.80
C PRO A 10 -7.46 -0.82 8.18
N PHE A 11 -6.29 -0.92 8.79
CA PHE A 11 -6.00 -0.31 10.09
C PHE A 11 -5.36 1.07 9.94
N ILE A 12 -6.19 2.08 9.63
CA ILE A 12 -5.72 3.47 9.49
C ILE A 12 -5.87 4.31 10.77
N GLU A 13 -6.50 3.76 11.81
CA GLU A 13 -6.82 4.47 13.08
C GLU A 13 -5.96 4.01 14.26
N GLN A 14 -4.93 3.18 14.02
CA GLN A 14 -4.08 2.63 15.08
C GLN A 14 -3.28 3.69 15.85
N ASN A 15 -3.03 4.84 15.21
CA ASN A 15 -2.35 5.97 15.81
C ASN A 15 -3.16 7.24 15.56
N GLU A 16 -3.62 7.87 16.64
CA GLU A 16 -4.40 9.11 16.57
C GLU A 16 -3.66 10.25 15.86
N HIS A 17 -2.33 10.27 15.91
CA HIS A 17 -1.49 11.29 15.28
C HIS A 17 -1.41 11.17 13.76
N TRP A 18 -1.92 10.08 13.16
CA TRP A 18 -2.01 9.97 11.70
C TRP A 18 -3.13 10.84 11.11
N GLY A 19 -4.09 11.30 11.93
CA GLY A 19 -5.16 12.18 11.46
C GLY A 19 -6.10 11.52 10.45
N ALA A 20 -6.37 10.22 10.58
CA ALA A 20 -7.30 9.50 9.69
C ALA A 20 -8.71 10.11 9.70
N ALA A 21 -9.20 10.53 10.87
CA ALA A 21 -10.48 11.22 11.01
C ALA A 21 -10.50 12.60 10.31
N GLU A 22 -9.33 13.22 10.14
CA GLU A 22 -9.14 14.49 9.43
C GLU A 22 -8.88 14.27 7.93
N GLY A 23 -8.81 13.02 7.48
CA GLY A 23 -8.54 12.65 6.09
C GLY A 23 -7.09 12.86 5.66
N LEU A 24 -6.14 12.94 6.61
CA LEU A 24 -4.71 13.13 6.31
C LEU A 24 -4.03 11.85 5.79
N VAL A 25 -4.63 10.69 6.06
CA VAL A 25 -4.22 9.38 5.55
C VAL A 25 -5.41 8.67 4.91
N VAL A 26 -5.13 7.82 3.94
CA VAL A 26 -6.12 6.99 3.25
C VAL A 26 -5.64 5.55 3.23
N SER A 27 -6.57 4.60 3.16
CA SER A 27 -6.19 3.20 3.10
C SER A 27 -5.69 2.80 1.70
N SER A 28 -4.89 1.74 1.65
CA SER A 28 -4.54 1.10 0.38
C SER A 28 -5.78 0.64 -0.40
N TRP A 29 -6.84 0.26 0.31
CA TRP A 29 -8.11 -0.14 -0.29
C TRP A 29 -8.82 1.04 -0.95
N ASP A 30 -8.80 2.24 -0.35
CA ASP A 30 -9.44 3.42 -0.95
C ASP A 30 -8.78 3.82 -2.28
N ILE A 31 -7.46 3.63 -2.38
CA ILE A 31 -6.70 3.85 -3.63
C ILE A 31 -7.04 2.77 -4.66
N LEU A 32 -6.99 1.49 -4.26
CA LEU A 32 -7.22 0.36 -5.17
C LEU A 32 -8.69 0.28 -5.66
N ASP A 33 -9.65 0.65 -4.80
CA ASP A 33 -11.07 0.77 -5.14
C ASP A 33 -11.36 2.01 -6.02
N GLY A 34 -10.39 2.91 -6.17
CA GLY A 34 -10.54 4.17 -6.91
C GLY A 34 -11.38 5.23 -6.21
N LYS A 35 -11.65 5.09 -4.90
CA LYS A 35 -12.33 6.12 -4.10
C LYS A 35 -11.46 7.37 -3.96
N VAL A 36 -10.15 7.18 -3.91
CA VAL A 36 -9.16 8.25 -3.85
C VAL A 36 -8.18 8.09 -5.01
N ALA A 37 -8.00 9.16 -5.79
CA ALA A 37 -7.03 9.19 -6.87
C ALA A 37 -5.60 9.41 -6.31
N PRO A 38 -4.58 8.71 -6.82
CA PRO A 38 -3.20 8.95 -6.40
C PRO A 38 -2.75 10.38 -6.70
N GLY A 39 -2.07 11.00 -5.73
CA GLY A 39 -1.40 12.28 -5.91
C GLY A 39 -0.12 12.17 -6.73
N LYS A 40 0.56 13.29 -6.99
CA LYS A 40 1.84 13.29 -7.72
C LYS A 40 2.98 12.65 -6.91
N ASN A 41 3.02 12.92 -5.60
CA ASN A 41 3.98 12.36 -4.66
C ASN A 41 3.19 11.59 -3.61
N VAL A 42 3.49 10.32 -3.42
CA VAL A 42 2.75 9.45 -2.50
C VAL A 42 3.73 8.72 -1.60
N LEU A 43 3.48 8.81 -0.29
CA LEU A 43 4.17 8.02 0.72
C LEU A 43 3.29 6.80 1.06
N VAL A 44 3.83 5.60 0.89
CA VAL A 44 3.20 4.35 1.32
C VAL A 44 3.88 3.89 2.60
N TYR A 45 3.16 3.90 3.71
CA TYR A 45 3.60 3.32 4.97
C TYR A 45 3.13 1.86 5.04
N ASP A 46 4.07 0.92 4.98
CA ASP A 46 3.79 -0.52 4.95
C ASP A 46 4.65 -1.27 5.98
N THR A 47 4.04 -1.69 7.08
CA THR A 47 4.68 -2.49 8.14
C THR A 47 4.36 -3.98 8.03
N ILE A 48 3.50 -4.38 7.09
CA ILE A 48 3.11 -5.77 6.88
C ILE A 48 3.98 -6.40 5.78
N CYS A 49 4.41 -5.61 4.81
CA CYS A 49 5.26 -6.04 3.69
C CYS A 49 4.66 -7.19 2.85
N GLU A 50 3.34 -7.28 2.81
CA GLU A 50 2.58 -8.26 2.04
C GLU A 50 2.10 -7.69 0.68
N PHE A 51 1.27 -8.45 -0.02
CA PHE A 51 0.75 -8.10 -1.34
C PHE A 51 0.01 -6.76 -1.34
N THR A 52 -0.70 -6.41 -0.27
CA THR A 52 -1.48 -5.16 -0.22
C THR A 52 -0.59 -3.93 -0.38
N GLY A 53 0.53 -3.85 0.36
CA GLY A 53 1.45 -2.72 0.30
C GLY A 53 2.20 -2.63 -1.03
N MET A 54 2.70 -3.76 -1.54
CA MET A 54 3.38 -3.78 -2.84
C MET A 54 2.43 -3.53 -4.01
N SER A 55 1.19 -4.03 -3.96
CA SER A 55 0.20 -3.84 -5.04
C SER A 55 -0.30 -2.41 -5.12
N VAL A 56 -0.57 -1.75 -3.98
CA VAL A 56 -0.97 -0.33 -4.03
C VAL A 56 0.18 0.54 -4.54
N THR A 57 1.41 0.24 -4.13
CA THR A 57 2.60 0.97 -4.58
C THR A 57 2.79 0.83 -6.09
N ASP A 58 2.72 -0.40 -6.61
CA ASP A 58 2.79 -0.69 -8.05
C ASP A 58 1.70 0.03 -8.84
N PHE A 59 0.45 -0.05 -8.35
CA PHE A 59 -0.68 0.65 -8.96
C PHE A 59 -0.46 2.16 -9.03
N ILE A 60 0.02 2.78 -7.94
CA ILE A 60 0.29 4.22 -7.88
C ILE A 60 1.44 4.58 -8.84
N ALA A 61 2.53 3.81 -8.85
CA ALA A 61 3.67 4.05 -9.71
C ALA A 61 3.30 3.91 -11.20
N ASP A 62 2.47 2.95 -11.56
CA ASP A 62 1.98 2.77 -12.94
C ASP A 62 1.14 3.98 -13.42
N LYS A 63 0.45 4.67 -12.51
CA LYS A 63 -0.25 5.94 -12.79
C LYS A 63 0.68 7.15 -12.98
N GLY A 64 2.00 6.96 -12.85
CA GLY A 64 3.01 7.99 -13.08
C GLY A 64 3.32 8.86 -11.86
N SER A 65 2.86 8.46 -10.67
CA SER A 65 3.17 9.13 -9.42
C SER A 65 4.57 8.74 -8.93
N GLN A 66 5.25 9.68 -8.25
CA GLN A 66 6.46 9.39 -7.49
C GLN A 66 6.07 8.74 -6.17
N VAL A 67 6.52 7.51 -5.94
CA VAL A 67 6.18 6.74 -4.74
C VAL A 67 7.40 6.53 -3.86
N GLU A 68 7.23 6.79 -2.57
CA GLU A 68 8.19 6.46 -1.52
C GLU A 68 7.57 5.40 -0.59
N ILE A 69 8.29 4.32 -0.33
CA ILE A 69 7.85 3.27 0.60
C ILE A 69 8.61 3.45 1.91
N VAL A 70 7.89 3.55 3.01
CA VAL A 70 8.43 3.51 4.36
C VAL A 70 7.96 2.22 5.01
N THR A 71 8.92 1.43 5.48
CA THR A 71 8.68 0.18 6.18
C THR A 71 9.64 0.07 7.36
N ASP A 72 9.19 -0.59 8.43
CA ASP A 72 10.03 -0.97 9.56
C ASP A 72 10.75 -2.31 9.35
N ASP A 73 10.45 -3.01 8.25
CA ASP A 73 11.15 -4.23 7.85
C ASP A 73 12.52 -3.91 7.21
N ILE A 74 13.35 -4.94 7.05
CA ILE A 74 14.69 -4.84 6.45
C ILE A 74 14.60 -4.41 4.97
N LYS A 75 13.48 -4.73 4.30
CA LYS A 75 13.19 -4.27 2.93
C LYS A 75 11.69 -4.35 2.61
N PRO A 76 11.19 -3.53 1.64
CA PRO A 76 9.84 -3.68 1.13
C PRO A 76 9.53 -5.08 0.60
N GLY A 77 8.28 -5.50 0.80
CA GLY A 77 7.72 -6.71 0.18
C GLY A 77 8.39 -8.02 0.61
N ILE A 78 8.93 -8.11 1.83
CA ILE A 78 9.55 -9.36 2.33
C ILE A 78 8.58 -10.55 2.32
N ALA A 79 7.28 -10.32 2.57
CA ALA A 79 6.28 -11.37 2.68
C ALA A 79 5.60 -11.74 1.35
N VAL A 80 5.91 -11.02 0.26
CA VAL A 80 5.34 -11.26 -1.08
C VAL A 80 5.99 -12.49 -1.77
N GLY A 81 7.13 -12.94 -1.25
CA GLY A 81 7.83 -14.13 -1.73
C GLY A 81 8.85 -13.85 -2.85
N GLY A 82 9.86 -14.71 -2.92
CA GLY A 82 11.05 -14.56 -3.76
C GLY A 82 10.79 -14.45 -5.26
N THR A 83 9.69 -15.05 -5.75
CA THR A 83 9.32 -15.07 -7.17
C THR A 83 8.53 -13.85 -7.60
N SER A 84 7.81 -13.22 -6.66
CA SER A 84 6.88 -12.13 -6.96
C SER A 84 7.51 -10.77 -6.74
N PHE A 85 8.36 -10.62 -5.72
CA PHE A 85 9.00 -9.34 -5.40
C PHE A 85 9.79 -8.71 -6.57
N PRO A 86 10.49 -9.45 -7.48
CA PRO A 86 11.25 -8.81 -8.55
C PRO A 86 10.36 -8.09 -9.56
N THR A 87 9.14 -8.56 -9.76
CA THR A 87 8.16 -7.92 -10.65
C THR A 87 7.71 -6.59 -10.08
N TYR A 88 7.33 -6.57 -8.79
CA TYR A 88 6.96 -5.35 -8.09
C TYR A 88 8.10 -4.32 -8.07
N TYR A 89 9.33 -4.75 -7.80
CA TYR A 89 10.46 -3.82 -7.78
C TYR A 89 10.71 -3.18 -9.14
N ARG A 90 10.51 -3.93 -10.23
CA ARG A 90 10.71 -3.41 -11.58
C ARG A 90 9.81 -2.23 -11.90
N SER A 91 8.56 -2.23 -11.44
CA SER A 91 7.63 -1.13 -11.72
C SER A 91 7.94 0.15 -10.96
N LEU A 92 8.67 0.04 -9.85
CA LEU A 92 9.11 1.19 -9.05
C LEU A 92 10.32 1.90 -9.64
N TYR A 93 11.02 1.28 -10.59
CA TYR A 93 12.11 1.93 -11.30
C TYR A 93 11.60 2.68 -12.53
N PRO A 94 12.26 3.80 -12.92
CA PRO A 94 11.92 4.53 -14.13
C PRO A 94 11.88 3.59 -15.35
N ARG A 95 10.76 3.59 -16.08
CA ARG A 95 10.65 2.90 -17.36
C ARG A 95 11.53 3.64 -18.38
N LYS A 96 12.45 2.92 -19.02
CA LYS A 96 13.28 3.42 -20.12
C LYS A 96 12.49 3.52 -21.41
#